data_AF-A0A929IKT1-F1
#
_entry.id   AF-A0A929IKT1-F1
#
_cell.length_a   1.000
_cell.length_b   1.000
_cell.length_c   1.000
_cell.angle_alpha   90.00
_cell.angle_beta   90.00
_cell.angle_gamma   90.00
#
_symmetry.space_group_name_H-M   'P 1'
#
loop_
_entity.id
_entity.type
_entity.pdbx_description
1 polymer ?
#
loop_
_entity_poly.entity_id
_entity_poly.type
_entity_poly.pdbx_seq_one_letter_code
_entity_poly.pdbx_strand_id
1 'polypeptide(L)'
;MRLLVLIAGFLILAAAAVFYLTPDSFYRYGHYRADSVGEIAADAPKFQGADYCQDCHEERHVEWSAGVHTVVKCEVCHGAVGEHPIEGDLPVVPTDTVKLCTLCHEKMPTRPATQPQIVVSEHAGTEQCATCHNPHSPRIGGPASDQAAGDSGPASQCAGCHGDKGLGIEDFPPLAGKDAAYLATQLQDYRSGAREDPMMNAIAGDLSDADIAGLADHFASLKSGAGN
;
A
#
# COMPACT_ATOMS: atom_id res chain seq x y z
N MET A 1 -26.13 -29.51 -56.35
CA MET A 1 -26.85 -28.23 -56.15
C MET A 1 -26.89 -27.78 -54.69
N ARG A 2 -27.41 -28.57 -53.74
CA ARG A 2 -27.48 -28.19 -52.30
C ARG A 2 -26.12 -27.83 -51.66
N LEU A 3 -25.07 -28.61 -51.92
CA LEU A 3 -23.72 -28.34 -51.40
C LEU A 3 -23.16 -26.99 -51.90
N LEU A 4 -23.36 -26.67 -53.18
CA LEU A 4 -22.88 -25.41 -53.77
C LEU A 4 -23.60 -24.20 -53.18
N VAL A 5 -24.90 -24.32 -52.88
CA VAL A 5 -25.68 -23.26 -52.22
C VAL A 5 -25.20 -23.04 -50.78
N LEU A 6 -24.91 -24.10 -50.03
CA LEU A 6 -24.38 -23.99 -48.66
C LEU A 6 -22.98 -23.37 -48.64
N ILE A 7 -22.10 -23.76 -49.58
CA ILE A 7 -20.77 -23.16 -49.71
C ILE A 7 -20.87 -21.68 -50.05
N ALA A 8 -21.71 -21.30 -51.02
CA ALA A 8 -21.93 -19.90 -51.36
C ALA A 8 -22.48 -19.10 -50.17
N GLY A 9 -23.44 -19.66 -49.44
CA GLY A 9 -23.98 -19.05 -48.22
C GLY A 9 -22.90 -18.83 -47.16
N PHE A 10 -22.05 -19.83 -46.90
CA PHE A 10 -20.94 -19.72 -45.96
C PHE A 10 -19.90 -18.68 -46.38
N LEU A 11 -19.54 -18.64 -47.66
CA LEU A 11 -18.59 -17.64 -48.19
C LEU A 11 -19.14 -16.22 -48.08
N ILE A 12 -20.43 -16.00 -48.34
CA ILE A 12 -21.08 -14.70 -48.16
C ILE A 12 -21.05 -14.29 -46.68
N LEU A 13 -21.37 -15.23 -45.77
CA LEU A 13 -21.35 -14.99 -44.33
C LEU A 13 -19.93 -14.67 -43.83
N ALA A 14 -18.93 -15.41 -44.30
CA ALA A 14 -17.53 -15.17 -43.97
C ALA A 14 -17.03 -13.82 -44.52
N ALA A 15 -17.37 -13.47 -45.77
CA ALA A 15 -17.02 -12.18 -46.35
C ALA A 15 -17.68 -11.01 -45.60
N ALA A 16 -18.96 -11.16 -45.22
CA ALA A 16 -19.65 -10.18 -44.39
C ALA A 16 -19.00 -10.06 -43.00
N ALA A 17 -18.67 -11.19 -42.35
CA ALA A 17 -18.01 -11.18 -41.06
C ALA A 17 -16.64 -10.49 -41.12
N VAL A 18 -15.82 -10.75 -42.15
CA VAL A 18 -14.56 -10.02 -42.35
C VAL A 18 -14.83 -8.54 -42.55
N PHE A 19 -15.74 -8.18 -43.48
CA PHE A 19 -16.01 -6.79 -43.80
C PHE A 19 -16.54 -5.96 -42.61
N TYR A 20 -17.36 -6.55 -41.73
CA TYR A 20 -17.99 -5.82 -40.62
C TYR A 20 -17.26 -5.99 -39.27
N LEU A 21 -16.51 -7.07 -39.06
CA LEU A 21 -15.88 -7.36 -37.76
C LEU A 21 -14.36 -7.17 -37.75
N THR A 22 -13.70 -7.06 -38.91
CA THR A 22 -12.27 -6.72 -38.94
C THR A 22 -12.10 -5.21 -39.14
N PRO A 23 -11.46 -4.50 -38.20
CA PRO A 23 -11.17 -3.08 -38.34
C PRO A 23 -10.14 -2.83 -39.45
N ASP A 24 -10.09 -1.62 -40.01
CA ASP A 24 -9.19 -1.26 -41.11
C ASP A 24 -7.70 -1.43 -40.76
N SER A 25 -7.36 -1.38 -39.47
CA SER A 25 -6.00 -1.63 -38.97
C SER A 25 -5.64 -3.11 -38.78
N PHE A 26 -6.59 -4.04 -38.97
CA PHE A 26 -6.36 -5.46 -38.73
C PHE A 26 -5.24 -5.99 -39.64
N TYR A 27 -4.23 -6.64 -39.04
CA TYR A 27 -3.00 -7.12 -39.71
C TYR A 27 -2.08 -6.07 -40.33
N ARG A 28 -2.38 -4.76 -40.28
CA ARG A 28 -1.41 -3.73 -40.72
C ARG A 28 -0.12 -3.74 -39.90
N TYR A 29 -0.21 -4.15 -38.63
CA TYR A 29 0.93 -4.24 -37.70
C TYR A 29 0.98 -5.61 -37.02
N GLY A 30 0.69 -6.68 -37.77
CA GLY A 30 0.54 -8.02 -37.20
C GLY A 30 -0.74 -8.16 -36.37
N HIS A 31 -0.68 -8.85 -35.24
CA HIS A 31 -1.86 -9.05 -34.37
C HIS A 31 -2.29 -7.79 -33.59
N TYR A 32 -1.62 -6.65 -33.80
CA TYR A 32 -1.95 -5.40 -33.14
C TYR A 32 -3.07 -4.64 -33.84
N ARG A 33 -4.07 -4.20 -33.08
CA ARG A 33 -5.19 -3.38 -33.55
C ARG A 33 -4.84 -1.90 -33.41
N ALA A 34 -4.26 -1.28 -34.44
CA ALA A 34 -3.80 0.11 -34.33
C ALA A 34 -4.91 1.11 -33.98
N ASP A 35 -6.13 0.85 -34.42
CA ASP A 35 -7.28 1.71 -34.11
C ASP A 35 -7.59 1.73 -32.60
N SER A 36 -7.16 0.72 -31.84
CA SER A 36 -7.33 0.71 -30.39
C SER A 36 -6.52 1.82 -29.69
N VAL A 37 -5.44 2.33 -30.30
CA VAL A 37 -4.69 3.45 -29.73
C VAL A 37 -5.56 4.69 -29.65
N GLY A 38 -6.29 5.00 -30.73
CA GLY A 38 -7.21 6.13 -30.77
C GLY A 38 -8.39 5.94 -29.81
N GLU A 39 -8.92 4.73 -29.73
CA GLU A 39 -10.02 4.38 -28.81
C GLU A 39 -9.61 4.51 -27.34
N ILE A 40 -8.46 3.92 -26.96
CA ILE A 40 -7.92 3.99 -25.59
C ILE A 40 -7.52 5.42 -25.24
N ALA A 41 -6.93 6.17 -26.18
CA ALA A 41 -6.55 7.56 -25.96
C ALA A 41 -7.76 8.50 -25.88
N ALA A 42 -8.90 8.14 -26.49
CA ALA A 42 -10.14 8.88 -26.37
C ALA A 42 -10.89 8.57 -25.06
N ASP A 43 -10.54 7.46 -24.40
CA ASP A 43 -11.01 7.18 -23.05
C ASP A 43 -10.33 8.16 -22.10
N ALA A 44 -11.12 8.98 -21.42
CA ALA A 44 -10.60 10.00 -20.51
C ALA A 44 -10.51 9.37 -19.12
N PRO A 45 -9.32 8.97 -18.63
CA PRO A 45 -9.20 8.60 -17.24
C PRO A 45 -9.48 9.84 -16.40
N LYS A 46 -10.60 9.84 -15.68
CA LYS A 46 -11.06 11.00 -14.94
C LYS A 46 -10.34 11.08 -13.58
N PHE A 47 -9.10 11.54 -13.62
CA PHE A 47 -8.33 11.96 -12.45
C PHE A 47 -8.73 13.37 -12.05
N GLN A 48 -8.95 13.61 -10.75
CA GLN A 48 -9.27 14.93 -10.21
C GLN A 48 -8.10 15.53 -9.42
N GLY A 49 -7.17 14.69 -8.97
CA GLY A 49 -6.00 15.07 -8.20
C GLY A 49 -6.29 15.25 -6.71
N ALA A 50 -5.21 15.38 -5.93
CA ALA A 50 -5.27 15.48 -4.47
C ALA A 50 -6.07 16.70 -3.97
N ASP A 51 -6.02 17.82 -4.69
CA ASP A 51 -6.76 19.05 -4.33
C ASP A 51 -8.28 18.86 -4.38
N TYR A 52 -8.78 17.95 -5.21
CA TYR A 52 -10.20 17.62 -5.24
C TYR A 52 -10.60 16.73 -4.04
N CYS A 53 -9.71 15.82 -3.66
CA CYS A 53 -9.95 14.90 -2.55
C CYS A 53 -9.94 15.61 -1.18
N GLN A 54 -9.18 16.70 -1.04
CA GLN A 54 -8.98 17.36 0.26
C GLN A 54 -10.28 17.93 0.86
N ASP A 55 -11.25 18.32 0.02
CA ASP A 55 -12.50 18.94 0.48
C ASP A 55 -13.36 17.98 1.31
N CYS A 56 -13.15 16.66 1.16
CA CYS A 56 -13.85 15.62 1.92
C CYS A 56 -12.91 14.71 2.73
N HIS A 57 -11.61 14.68 2.42
CA HIS A 57 -10.58 13.88 3.10
C HIS A 57 -9.45 14.76 3.65
N GLU A 58 -9.80 15.83 4.35
CA GLU A 58 -8.86 16.84 4.86
C GLU A 58 -7.75 16.22 5.74
N GLU A 59 -8.11 15.41 6.73
CA GLU A 59 -7.15 14.77 7.63
C GLU A 59 -6.13 13.93 6.85
N ARG A 60 -6.61 13.19 5.86
CA ARG A 60 -5.75 12.33 5.06
C ARG A 60 -4.89 13.10 4.08
N HIS A 61 -5.42 14.19 3.54
CA HIS A 61 -4.65 15.10 2.71
C HIS A 61 -3.53 15.79 3.50
N VAL A 62 -3.78 16.20 4.76
CA VAL A 62 -2.75 16.74 5.65
C VAL A 62 -1.63 15.73 5.90
N GLU A 63 -1.98 14.48 6.21
CA GLU A 63 -1.01 13.41 6.42
C GLU A 63 -0.18 13.11 5.16
N TRP A 64 -0.86 12.96 4.02
CA TRP A 64 -0.22 12.71 2.73
C TRP A 64 0.69 13.86 2.28
N SER A 65 0.22 15.10 2.41
CA SER A 65 0.96 16.31 2.02
C SER A 65 2.23 16.53 2.84
N ALA A 66 2.27 16.03 4.08
CA ALA A 66 3.47 16.02 4.93
C ALA A 66 4.39 14.80 4.70
N GLY A 67 3.90 13.78 3.99
CA GLY A 67 4.58 12.51 3.76
C GLY A 67 5.57 12.51 2.59
N VAL A 68 6.14 11.34 2.30
CA VAL A 68 7.04 11.13 1.14
C VAL A 68 6.31 10.77 -0.14
N HIS A 69 5.03 10.43 -0.04
CA HIS A 69 4.19 10.03 -1.17
C HIS A 69 3.49 11.20 -1.87
N THR A 70 3.85 12.46 -1.56
CA THR A 70 3.31 13.67 -2.20
C THR A 70 3.46 13.70 -3.73
N VAL A 71 4.42 12.95 -4.26
CA VAL A 71 4.64 12.78 -5.70
C VAL A 71 3.67 11.78 -6.35
N VAL A 72 3.04 10.91 -5.56
CA VAL A 72 2.04 9.91 -5.99
C VAL A 72 0.65 10.44 -5.69
N LYS A 73 -0.19 10.58 -6.71
CA LYS A 73 -1.57 11.07 -6.56
C LYS A 73 -2.49 9.99 -5.97
N CYS A 74 -3.54 10.41 -5.28
CA CYS A 74 -4.47 9.53 -4.55
C CYS A 74 -5.01 8.39 -5.42
N GLU A 75 -5.38 8.71 -6.66
CA GLU A 75 -5.99 7.77 -7.60
C GLU A 75 -5.02 6.72 -8.16
N VAL A 76 -3.71 6.89 -7.97
CA VAL A 76 -2.72 5.85 -8.32
C VAL A 76 -2.93 4.62 -7.44
N CYS A 77 -3.34 4.83 -6.19
CA CYS A 77 -3.64 3.77 -5.25
C CYS A 77 -5.14 3.43 -5.22
N HIS A 78 -6.01 4.45 -5.22
CA HIS A 78 -7.45 4.29 -5.00
C HIS A 78 -8.29 4.13 -6.28
N GLY A 79 -7.66 4.31 -7.45
CA GLY A 79 -8.33 4.33 -8.75
C GLY A 79 -8.91 5.71 -9.12
N ALA A 80 -9.13 5.91 -10.41
CA ALA A 80 -9.77 7.11 -10.93
C ALA A 80 -11.30 6.96 -10.85
N VAL A 81 -11.99 7.94 -10.24
CA VAL A 81 -13.45 7.89 -10.04
C VAL A 81 -14.21 9.06 -10.67
N GLY A 82 -13.51 9.97 -11.34
CA GLY A 82 -14.14 11.09 -12.02
C GLY A 82 -14.93 12.04 -11.13
N GLU A 83 -16.24 12.17 -11.36
CA GLU A 83 -17.07 13.25 -10.80
C GLU A 83 -17.74 12.86 -9.48
N HIS A 84 -16.97 12.37 -8.52
CA HIS A 84 -17.46 11.88 -7.23
C HIS A 84 -17.81 13.03 -6.26
N PRO A 85 -19.09 13.26 -5.88
CA PRO A 85 -19.32 13.19 -4.43
C PRO A 85 -20.64 12.63 -3.83
N ILE A 86 -21.74 12.30 -4.53
CA ILE A 86 -22.96 11.77 -3.82
C ILE A 86 -23.78 10.69 -4.59
N GLU A 87 -23.50 10.42 -5.87
CA GLU A 87 -24.01 9.23 -6.58
C GLU A 87 -22.91 8.69 -7.52
N GLY A 88 -22.49 7.43 -7.36
CA GLY A 88 -21.44 6.81 -8.16
C GLY A 88 -20.60 5.79 -7.39
N ASP A 89 -19.65 5.15 -8.08
CA ASP A 89 -18.71 4.20 -7.48
C ASP A 89 -17.64 4.93 -6.65
N LEU A 90 -17.46 4.48 -5.40
CA LEU A 90 -16.43 5.01 -4.50
C LEU A 90 -15.04 4.53 -4.91
N PRO A 91 -13.97 5.34 -4.68
CA PRO A 91 -12.61 4.85 -4.80
C PRO A 91 -12.40 3.66 -3.87
N VAL A 92 -11.76 2.61 -4.38
CA VAL A 92 -11.50 1.42 -3.58
C VAL A 92 -10.35 1.72 -2.63
N VAL A 93 -10.50 1.39 -1.35
CA VAL A 93 -9.37 1.33 -0.42
C VAL A 93 -8.66 0.00 -0.65
N PRO A 94 -7.41 -0.02 -1.16
CA PRO A 94 -6.72 -1.26 -1.47
C PRO A 94 -6.48 -2.09 -0.20
N THR A 95 -6.87 -3.36 -0.23
CA THR A 95 -6.66 -4.29 0.89
C THR A 95 -5.42 -5.18 0.71
N ASP A 96 -5.06 -5.48 -0.53
CA ASP A 96 -3.83 -6.23 -0.87
C ASP A 96 -2.68 -5.24 -1.14
N THR A 97 -2.13 -4.73 -0.04
CA THR A 97 -1.02 -3.77 -0.05
C THR A 97 0.30 -4.40 -0.50
N VAL A 98 0.52 -5.70 -0.28
CA VAL A 98 1.69 -6.39 -0.84
C VAL A 98 1.66 -6.31 -2.36
N LYS A 99 0.53 -6.66 -2.98
CA LYS A 99 0.40 -6.61 -4.43
C LYS A 99 0.50 -5.18 -4.99
N LEU A 100 -0.09 -4.20 -4.31
CA LEU A 100 -0.09 -2.82 -4.78
C LEU A 100 1.28 -2.14 -4.61
N CYS A 101 1.86 -2.19 -3.41
CA CYS A 101 3.08 -1.45 -3.08
C CYS A 101 4.30 -1.99 -3.85
N THR A 102 4.36 -3.30 -4.11
CA THR A 102 5.49 -3.93 -4.83
C THR A 102 5.59 -3.53 -6.29
N LEU A 103 4.51 -3.00 -6.89
CA LEU A 103 4.55 -2.36 -8.21
C LEU A 103 5.54 -1.19 -8.27
N CYS A 104 5.90 -0.61 -7.13
CA CYS A 104 6.84 0.50 -7.00
C CYS A 104 7.99 0.23 -6.00
N HIS A 105 7.83 -0.65 -5.01
CA HIS A 105 8.84 -0.86 -3.96
C HIS A 105 9.58 -2.20 -4.00
N GLU A 106 9.19 -3.16 -4.86
CA GLU A 106 10.01 -4.38 -5.03
C GLU A 106 11.36 -4.06 -5.69
N LYS A 107 12.45 -4.65 -5.23
CA LYS A 107 13.78 -4.41 -5.78
C LYS A 107 13.86 -4.92 -7.22
N MET A 108 14.13 -4.01 -8.15
CA MET A 108 14.36 -4.35 -9.56
C MET A 108 15.65 -3.69 -10.08
N PRO A 109 16.48 -4.41 -10.87
CA PRO A 109 17.75 -3.87 -11.38
C PRO A 109 17.62 -2.57 -12.19
N THR A 110 16.46 -2.34 -12.82
CA THR A 110 16.21 -1.20 -13.69
C THR A 110 15.58 0.00 -12.98
N ARG A 111 15.16 -0.13 -11.71
CA ARG A 111 14.57 0.99 -10.97
C ARG A 111 15.64 1.94 -10.45
N PRO A 112 15.39 3.26 -10.46
CA PRO A 112 16.35 4.23 -9.95
C PRO A 112 16.74 3.96 -8.49
N ALA A 113 18.02 4.13 -8.16
CA ALA A 113 18.50 3.97 -6.79
C ALA A 113 17.89 5.01 -5.82
N THR A 114 17.38 6.13 -6.34
CA THR A 114 16.67 7.15 -5.56
C THR A 114 15.26 6.73 -5.15
N GLN A 115 14.69 5.70 -5.78
CA GLN A 115 13.41 5.15 -5.40
C GLN A 115 13.62 4.11 -4.29
N PRO A 116 13.02 4.30 -3.10
CA PRO A 116 13.10 3.30 -2.03
C PRO A 116 12.61 1.95 -2.51
N GLN A 117 13.42 0.91 -2.29
CA GLN A 117 13.15 -0.45 -2.74
C GLN A 117 13.51 -1.46 -1.66
N ILE A 118 12.75 -2.55 -1.59
CA ILE A 118 12.90 -3.65 -0.65
C ILE A 118 12.87 -4.99 -1.41
N VAL A 119 13.45 -6.03 -0.83
CA VAL A 119 13.22 -7.41 -1.28
C VAL A 119 12.16 -8.00 -0.36
N VAL A 120 10.93 -8.18 -0.84
CA VAL A 120 9.80 -8.57 0.03
C VAL A 120 10.06 -9.87 0.79
N SER A 121 10.74 -10.84 0.16
CA SER A 121 11.06 -12.12 0.80
C SER A 121 12.06 -12.00 1.96
N GLU A 122 12.84 -10.92 2.02
CA GLU A 122 13.78 -10.62 3.11
C GLU A 122 13.19 -9.62 4.12
N HIS A 123 11.93 -9.23 3.94
CA HIS A 123 11.20 -8.30 4.79
C HIS A 123 10.04 -9.04 5.48
N ALA A 124 8.82 -8.47 5.46
CA ALA A 124 7.63 -9.05 6.09
C ALA A 124 6.99 -10.21 5.29
N GLY A 125 7.59 -10.63 4.16
CA GLY A 125 7.14 -11.77 3.37
C GLY A 125 5.72 -11.58 2.83
N THR A 126 4.75 -12.26 3.42
CA THR A 126 3.33 -12.22 3.00
C THR A 126 2.50 -11.21 3.79
N GLU A 127 3.04 -10.60 4.84
CA GLU A 127 2.28 -9.65 5.64
C GLU A 127 1.97 -8.36 4.88
N GLN A 128 0.77 -7.83 5.13
CA GLN A 128 0.32 -6.60 4.49
C GLN A 128 1.18 -5.43 4.93
N CYS A 129 1.71 -4.69 3.96
CA CYS A 129 2.57 -3.53 4.21
C CYS A 129 1.88 -2.50 5.11
N ALA A 130 0.57 -2.32 4.96
CA ALA A 130 -0.22 -1.38 5.76
C ALA A 130 -0.34 -1.75 7.25
N THR A 131 0.04 -2.98 7.64
CA THR A 131 0.08 -3.38 9.05
C THR A 131 1.15 -2.59 9.82
N CYS A 132 2.25 -2.24 9.15
CA CYS A 132 3.37 -1.54 9.78
C CYS A 132 3.64 -0.14 9.17
N HIS A 133 3.29 0.07 7.90
CA HIS A 133 3.48 1.33 7.20
C HIS A 133 2.15 2.06 7.02
N ASN A 134 2.14 3.38 7.18
CA ASN A 134 0.97 4.17 6.76
C ASN A 134 1.04 4.47 5.25
N PRO A 135 0.10 4.03 4.40
CA PRO A 135 0.16 4.29 2.94
C PRO A 135 0.22 5.78 2.56
N HIS A 136 -0.30 6.66 3.42
CA HIS A 136 -0.30 8.11 3.22
C HIS A 136 0.95 8.79 3.80
N SER A 137 1.66 8.13 4.72
CA SER A 137 2.99 8.53 5.18
C SER A 137 3.83 7.28 5.49
N PRO A 138 4.36 6.59 4.47
CA PRO A 138 4.86 5.20 4.55
C PRO A 138 6.19 5.08 5.31
N ARG A 139 6.64 6.13 5.97
CA ARG A 139 7.76 6.02 6.90
C ARG A 139 7.27 5.22 8.11
N ILE A 140 7.99 4.16 8.45
CA ILE A 140 7.93 3.61 9.81
C ILE A 140 8.38 4.77 10.71
N GLY A 141 7.55 5.22 11.65
CA GLY A 141 7.79 6.48 12.35
C GLY A 141 6.81 7.61 12.08
N GLY A 142 5.96 7.51 11.05
CA GLY A 142 4.92 8.51 10.74
C GLY A 142 3.63 8.26 11.54
N PRO A 143 2.71 9.25 11.64
CA PRO A 143 1.43 9.03 12.30
C PRO A 143 0.77 7.79 11.68
N ALA A 144 0.47 6.79 12.51
CA ALA A 144 -0.32 5.64 12.09
C ALA A 144 -1.77 6.11 12.01
N SER A 145 -2.42 5.87 10.89
CA SER A 145 -3.79 6.31 10.70
C SER A 145 -4.79 5.51 11.53
N ASP A 146 -5.79 6.25 12.01
CA ASP A 146 -7.14 5.82 12.41
C ASP A 146 -7.29 5.12 13.78
N GLN A 147 -6.37 5.35 14.73
CA GLN A 147 -6.67 5.14 16.16
C GLN A 147 -6.63 6.49 16.91
N ALA A 148 -7.73 6.76 17.60
CA ALA A 148 -8.12 8.00 18.24
C ALA A 148 -6.97 8.82 18.87
N ALA A 149 -7.05 10.13 18.64
CA ALA A 149 -6.34 11.21 19.32
C ALA A 149 -5.83 10.86 20.73
N GLY A 150 -4.51 10.66 20.83
CA GLY A 150 -3.84 10.48 22.10
C GLY A 150 -2.43 9.93 21.93
N ASP A 151 -1.47 10.81 21.63
CA ASP A 151 -0.03 10.57 21.52
C ASP A 151 0.46 10.02 20.16
N SER A 152 0.85 10.94 19.27
CA SER A 152 1.49 10.66 17.98
C SER A 152 3.01 10.38 18.10
N GLY A 153 3.51 10.05 19.30
CA GLY A 153 4.92 9.71 19.54
C GLY A 153 5.28 8.26 19.19
N PRO A 154 6.57 7.88 19.28
CA PRO A 154 7.06 6.51 19.02
C PRO A 154 6.29 5.40 19.76
N ALA A 155 5.70 5.71 20.91
CA ALA A 155 4.91 4.77 21.69
C ALA A 155 3.61 4.30 20.99
N SER A 156 2.92 5.15 20.22
CA SER A 156 1.71 4.71 19.51
C SER A 156 2.02 3.74 18.38
N GLN A 157 3.22 3.81 17.81
CA GLN A 157 3.68 2.86 16.79
C GLN A 157 3.89 1.47 17.38
N CYS A 158 4.46 1.39 18.58
CA CYS A 158 4.61 0.12 19.29
C CYS A 158 3.23 -0.47 19.64
N ALA A 159 2.26 0.35 20.04
CA ALA A 159 0.89 -0.10 20.34
C ALA A 159 0.14 -0.64 19.11
N GLY A 160 0.49 -0.20 17.90
CA GLY A 160 -0.11 -0.70 16.66
C GLY A 160 0.08 -2.21 16.45
N CYS A 161 1.24 -2.74 16.86
CA CYS A 161 1.54 -4.17 16.80
C CYS A 161 1.39 -4.85 18.18
N HIS A 162 1.79 -4.20 19.27
CA HIS A 162 1.76 -4.77 20.62
C HIS A 162 0.42 -4.54 21.36
N GLY A 163 -0.66 -4.22 20.65
CA GLY A 163 -1.99 -4.01 21.21
C GLY A 163 -2.19 -2.65 21.89
N ASP A 164 -3.45 -2.28 22.10
CA ASP A 164 -3.81 -1.01 22.76
C ASP A 164 -3.08 -0.89 24.10
N LYS A 165 -2.41 0.25 24.32
CA LYS A 165 -1.55 0.53 25.48
C LYS A 165 -0.42 -0.49 25.70
N GLY A 166 -0.01 -1.25 24.68
CA GLY A 166 1.05 -2.26 24.79
C GLY A 166 0.63 -3.49 25.59
N LEU A 167 -0.65 -3.88 25.57
CA LEU A 167 -1.16 -5.02 26.35
C LEU A 167 -0.90 -6.39 25.71
N GLY A 168 -0.35 -6.43 24.51
CA GLY A 168 -0.07 -7.62 23.71
C GLY A 168 -1.30 -8.09 22.94
N ILE A 169 -1.07 -8.65 21.75
CA ILE A 169 -2.07 -9.34 20.92
C ILE A 169 -1.40 -10.55 20.27
N GLU A 170 -2.04 -11.72 20.28
CA GLU A 170 -1.56 -12.95 19.62
C GLU A 170 -0.02 -13.16 19.71
N ASP A 171 0.69 -12.99 18.58
CA ASP A 171 2.14 -13.19 18.45
C ASP A 171 2.98 -12.01 18.95
N PHE A 172 2.37 -10.87 19.25
CA PHE A 172 3.02 -9.67 19.76
C PHE A 172 2.92 -9.61 21.29
N PRO A 173 4.05 -9.77 22.01
CA PRO A 173 4.03 -9.84 23.46
C PRO A 173 3.65 -8.49 24.09
N PRO A 174 3.08 -8.49 25.31
CA PRO A 174 2.82 -7.25 26.04
C PRO A 174 4.10 -6.45 26.26
N LEU A 175 3.99 -5.12 26.30
CA LEU A 175 5.04 -4.19 26.69
C LEU A 175 4.69 -3.50 28.02
N ALA A 176 3.41 -3.26 28.27
CA ALA A 176 2.91 -2.53 29.42
C ALA A 176 3.31 -3.17 30.76
N GLY A 177 3.85 -2.36 31.66
CA GLY A 177 4.25 -2.76 32.99
C GLY A 177 5.45 -3.70 33.05
N LYS A 178 6.18 -3.88 31.93
CA LYS A 178 7.51 -4.50 31.96
C LYS A 178 8.53 -3.50 32.50
N ASP A 179 9.56 -4.01 33.17
CA ASP A 179 10.63 -3.18 33.71
C ASP A 179 11.32 -2.35 32.61
N ALA A 180 11.60 -1.07 32.88
CA ALA A 180 12.20 -0.16 31.91
C ALA A 180 13.59 -0.62 31.49
N ALA A 181 14.43 -1.10 32.41
CA ALA A 181 15.77 -1.59 32.06
C ALA A 181 15.68 -2.86 31.20
N TYR A 182 14.70 -3.73 31.47
CA TYR A 182 14.42 -4.88 30.61
C TYR A 182 14.04 -4.43 29.19
N LEU A 183 13.06 -3.54 29.04
CA LEU A 183 12.62 -3.06 27.72
C LEU A 183 13.74 -2.38 26.95
N ALA A 184 14.51 -1.52 27.61
CA ALA A 184 15.66 -0.84 27.00
C ALA A 184 16.72 -1.84 26.52
N THR A 185 17.04 -2.85 27.33
CA THR A 185 17.98 -3.92 26.95
C THR A 185 17.48 -4.68 25.73
N GLN A 186 16.20 -5.05 25.68
CA GLN A 186 15.64 -5.76 24.53
C GLN A 186 15.73 -4.95 23.24
N LEU A 187 15.39 -3.66 23.29
CA LEU A 187 15.51 -2.78 22.12
C LEU A 187 16.97 -2.61 21.67
N GLN A 188 17.91 -2.51 22.61
CA GLN A 188 19.35 -2.46 22.29
C GLN A 188 19.86 -3.78 21.70
N ASP A 189 19.40 -4.92 22.20
CA ASP A 189 19.75 -6.24 21.69
C ASP A 189 19.22 -6.44 20.25
N TYR A 190 18.00 -6.01 19.98
CA TYR A 190 17.47 -6.01 18.61
C TYR A 190 18.23 -5.03 17.70
N ARG A 191 18.51 -3.80 18.16
CA ARG A 191 19.25 -2.82 17.34
C ARG A 191 20.66 -3.30 17.00
N SER A 192 21.33 -4.01 17.91
CA SER A 192 22.67 -4.55 17.72
C SER A 192 22.71 -5.89 16.98
N GLY A 193 21.57 -6.55 16.83
CA GLY A 193 21.46 -7.92 16.31
C GLY A 193 21.86 -9.01 17.32
N ALA A 194 22.11 -8.66 18.59
CA ALA A 194 22.34 -9.65 19.65
C ALA A 194 21.10 -10.52 19.92
N ARG A 195 19.91 -9.97 19.63
CA ARG A 195 18.64 -10.71 19.57
C ARG A 195 18.10 -10.64 18.15
N GLU A 196 17.75 -11.80 17.60
CA GLU A 196 17.27 -11.93 16.22
C GLU A 196 15.74 -12.03 16.19
N ASP A 197 15.13 -11.05 15.52
CA ASP A 197 13.75 -11.01 15.05
C ASP A 197 13.71 -9.98 13.92
N PRO A 198 13.60 -10.38 12.63
CA PRO A 198 13.79 -9.48 11.51
C PRO A 198 12.94 -8.19 11.57
N MET A 199 11.73 -8.29 12.12
CA MET A 199 10.82 -7.16 12.28
C MET A 199 11.31 -6.21 13.37
N MET A 200 11.60 -6.72 14.57
CA MET A 200 12.09 -5.89 15.67
C MET A 200 13.52 -5.39 15.45
N ASN A 201 14.38 -6.12 14.73
CA ASN A 201 15.70 -5.65 14.33
C ASN A 201 15.58 -4.43 13.41
N ALA A 202 14.68 -4.46 12.42
CA ALA A 202 14.45 -3.34 11.52
C ALA A 202 13.89 -2.11 12.27
N ILE A 203 12.87 -2.32 13.13
CA ILE A 203 12.28 -1.24 13.94
C ILE A 203 13.32 -0.63 14.88
N ALA A 204 14.04 -1.47 15.63
CA ALA A 204 15.04 -1.00 16.60
C ALA A 204 16.27 -0.36 15.93
N GLY A 205 16.56 -0.72 14.68
CA GLY A 205 17.65 -0.15 13.86
C GLY A 205 17.57 1.37 13.70
N ASP A 206 16.35 1.91 13.64
CA ASP A 206 16.11 3.35 13.44
C ASP A 206 16.01 4.14 14.77
N LEU A 207 16.03 3.47 15.93
CA LEU A 207 15.86 4.12 17.24
C LEU A 207 17.17 4.68 17.80
N SER A 208 17.15 5.94 18.20
CA SER A 208 18.25 6.53 18.98
C SER A 208 18.24 6.02 20.43
N ASP A 209 19.34 6.21 21.17
CA ASP A 209 19.41 5.86 22.59
C ASP A 209 18.35 6.61 23.42
N ALA A 210 18.04 7.86 23.03
CA ALA A 210 17.01 8.65 23.67
C ALA A 210 15.60 8.08 23.40
N ASP A 211 15.34 7.60 22.18
CA ASP A 211 14.07 6.96 21.84
C ASP A 211 13.89 5.66 22.62
N ILE A 212 14.93 4.82 22.70
CA ILE A 212 14.90 3.57 23.46
C ILE A 212 14.59 3.83 24.94
N ALA A 213 15.27 4.80 25.56
CA ALA A 213 15.03 5.15 26.96
C ALA A 213 13.60 5.67 27.16
N GLY A 214 13.14 6.58 26.30
CA GLY A 214 11.80 7.15 26.38
C GLY A 214 10.69 6.11 26.20
N LEU A 215 10.84 5.19 25.25
CA LEU A 215 9.91 4.08 25.02
C LEU A 215 9.86 3.12 26.20
N ALA A 216 11.03 2.75 26.73
CA ALA A 216 11.15 1.86 27.88
C ALA A 216 10.47 2.45 29.12
N ASP A 217 10.74 3.72 29.43
CA ASP A 217 10.12 4.42 30.56
C ASP A 217 8.61 4.56 30.37
N HIS A 218 8.16 4.89 29.16
CA HIS A 218 6.74 4.99 28.84
C HIS A 218 6.00 3.68 29.11
N PHE A 219 6.41 2.56 28.50
CA PHE A 219 5.70 1.28 28.64
C PHE A 219 5.82 0.69 30.04
N ALA A 220 6.93 0.93 30.74
CA ALA A 220 7.07 0.55 32.14
C ALA A 220 6.10 1.30 33.06
N SER A 221 5.74 2.54 32.73
CA SER A 221 4.77 3.33 33.50
C SER A 221 3.32 2.87 33.32
N LEU A 222 3.02 2.12 32.26
CA LEU A 222 1.68 1.61 31.99
C LEU A 222 1.32 0.44 32.90
N LYS A 223 0.03 0.28 33.21
CA LYS A 223 -0.44 -0.90 33.96
C LYS A 223 -0.34 -2.13 33.08
N SER A 224 0.32 -3.17 33.59
CA SER A 224 0.29 -4.50 32.98
C SER A 224 -1.15 -5.03 32.96
N GLY A 225 -1.56 -5.60 31.84
CA GLY A 225 -2.89 -6.22 31.66
C GLY A 225 -3.09 -7.54 32.40
N ALA A 226 -2.12 -7.99 33.20
CA ALA A 226 -2.22 -9.25 33.93
C ALA A 226 -3.09 -9.08 35.18
N GLY A 227 -4.40 -9.22 34.99
CA GLY A 227 -5.39 -9.43 36.04
C GLY A 227 -6.30 -10.61 35.69
N ASN A 228 -5.86 -11.80 36.11
CA ASN A 228 -6.54 -13.12 36.15
C ASN A 228 -6.51 -13.97 34.87
#